data_AF-A0A2P8I4C9-F1
#
_entry.id   AF-A0A2P8I4C9-F1
#
_cell.length_a   1.000
_cell.length_b   1.000
_cell.length_c   1.000
_cell.angle_alpha   90.00
_cell.angle_beta   90.00
_cell.angle_gamma   90.00
#
_symmetry.space_group_name_H-M   'P 1'
#
loop_
_entity.id
_entity.type
_entity.pdbx_description
1 polymer ?
#
loop_
_entity_poly.entity_id
_entity_poly.type
_entity_poly.pdbx_seq_one_letter_code
_entity_poly.pdbx_strand_id
1 'polypeptide(L)'
;MRLEDFLGVNVDLDEVARWVRNGDDLEGILTRLRDMGCDVPGCIAVLDAAGVMSLSEAKVAVVFSETWKDELPQNRAFRRHIGELLEGETESDADPT
;
A
#
# COMPACT_ATOMS: atom_id res chain seq x y z
N MET A 1 6.34 8.43 -17.29
CA MET A 1 7.67 8.08 -16.69
C MET A 1 7.62 6.59 -16.40
N ARG A 2 8.54 5.76 -16.92
CA ARG A 2 8.46 4.30 -16.79
C ARG A 2 9.39 3.82 -15.67
N LEU A 3 8.85 3.03 -14.73
CA LEU A 3 9.59 2.52 -13.57
C LEU A 3 10.32 1.20 -13.90
N GLU A 4 10.92 1.08 -15.09
CA GLU A 4 11.61 -0.15 -15.52
C GLU A 4 12.95 -0.37 -14.77
N ASP A 5 13.52 0.66 -14.16
CA ASP A 5 14.89 0.63 -13.65
C ASP A 5 15.07 0.16 -12.20
N PHE A 6 14.00 0.07 -11.38
CA PHE A 6 14.19 -0.19 -9.94
C PHE A 6 13.92 -1.64 -9.49
N LEU A 7 13.05 -2.39 -10.18
CA LEU A 7 12.47 -3.63 -9.61
C LEU A 7 12.24 -4.77 -10.61
N GLY A 8 12.65 -4.62 -11.88
CA GLY A 8 12.53 -5.67 -12.90
C GLY A 8 11.12 -5.92 -13.44
N VAL A 9 10.13 -5.07 -13.08
CA VAL A 9 8.75 -5.14 -13.55
C VAL A 9 8.38 -3.84 -14.28
N ASN A 10 7.83 -3.96 -15.49
CA ASN A 10 7.38 -2.80 -16.27
C ASN A 10 5.95 -2.42 -15.85
N VAL A 11 5.85 -1.47 -14.90
CA VAL A 11 4.57 -0.91 -14.44
C VAL A 11 4.41 0.51 -15.00
N ASP A 12 3.27 0.76 -15.64
CA ASP A 12 2.88 2.09 -16.12
C ASP A 12 2.20 2.89 -14.99
N LEU A 13 2.89 3.92 -14.50
CA LEU A 13 2.40 4.75 -13.39
C LEU A 13 1.14 5.54 -13.77
N ASP A 14 0.99 5.95 -15.03
CA ASP A 14 -0.18 6.70 -15.49
C ASP A 14 -1.41 5.79 -15.51
N GLU A 15 -1.20 4.49 -15.77
CA GLU A 15 -2.24 3.48 -15.68
C GLU A 15 -2.65 3.19 -14.23
N VAL A 16 -1.71 3.08 -13.30
CA VAL A 16 -2.02 2.89 -11.87
C VAL A 16 -2.83 4.07 -11.33
N ALA A 17 -2.42 5.31 -11.64
CA ALA A 17 -3.17 6.52 -11.28
C ALA A 17 -4.55 6.56 -11.93
N ARG A 18 -4.73 5.95 -13.10
CA ARG A 18 -6.03 5.83 -13.77
C ARG A 18 -6.94 4.82 -13.08
N TRP A 19 -6.43 3.67 -12.61
CA TRP A 19 -7.23 2.70 -11.85
C TRP A 19 -7.87 3.34 -10.61
N VAL A 20 -7.08 4.09 -9.84
CA VAL A 20 -7.57 4.83 -8.66
C VAL A 20 -8.64 5.85 -9.04
N ARG A 21 -8.41 6.65 -10.09
CA ARG A 21 -9.38 7.66 -10.56
C ARG A 21 -10.69 7.06 -11.07
N ASN A 22 -10.65 5.82 -11.56
CA ASN A 22 -11.84 5.09 -12.00
C ASN A 22 -12.61 4.45 -10.84
N GLY A 23 -12.09 4.52 -9.61
CA GLY A 23 -12.70 3.95 -8.42
C GLY A 23 -12.39 2.48 -8.20
N ASP A 24 -11.33 1.94 -8.82
CA ASP A 24 -10.83 0.61 -8.47
C ASP A 24 -10.40 0.61 -7.00
N ASP A 25 -10.76 -0.44 -6.26
CA ASP A 25 -10.38 -0.59 -4.87
C ASP A 25 -8.88 -0.92 -4.76
N LEU A 26 -8.29 -0.53 -3.62
CA LEU A 26 -6.86 -0.67 -3.40
C LEU A 26 -6.39 -2.13 -3.40
N GLU A 27 -7.21 -3.07 -2.88
CA GLU A 27 -6.88 -4.49 -2.91
C GLU A 27 -6.87 -5.04 -4.34
N GLY A 28 -7.81 -4.63 -5.18
CA GLY A 28 -7.84 -4.94 -6.60
C GLY A 28 -6.59 -4.44 -7.33
N ILE A 29 -6.15 -3.22 -7.02
CA ILE A 29 -4.91 -2.65 -7.58
C ILE A 29 -3.68 -3.45 -7.12
N LEU A 30 -3.56 -3.74 -5.83
CA LEU A 30 -2.44 -4.50 -5.28
C LEU A 30 -2.38 -5.92 -5.84
N THR A 31 -3.53 -6.58 -5.98
CA THR A 31 -3.63 -7.91 -6.60
C THR A 31 -3.11 -7.87 -8.04
N ARG A 32 -3.54 -6.89 -8.84
CA ARG A 32 -3.03 -6.73 -10.22
C ARG A 32 -1.53 -6.49 -10.26
N LEU A 33 -1.00 -5.66 -9.37
CA LEU A 33 0.44 -5.41 -9.28
C LEU A 33 1.21 -6.69 -8.92
N ARG A 34 0.70 -7.49 -7.98
CA ARG A 34 1.28 -8.79 -7.63
C ARG A 34 1.25 -9.77 -8.81
N ASP A 35 0.14 -9.83 -9.54
CA ASP A 35 -0.01 -10.67 -10.74
C ASP A 35 0.95 -10.26 -11.88
N MET A 36 1.32 -8.97 -11.93
CA MET A 36 2.37 -8.46 -12.83
C MET A 36 3.79 -8.80 -12.37
N GLY A 37 3.94 -9.44 -11.21
CA GLY A 37 5.22 -9.82 -10.61
C GLY A 37 5.85 -8.73 -9.73
N CYS A 38 5.10 -7.67 -9.40
CA CYS A 38 5.59 -6.61 -8.51
C CYS A 38 5.67 -7.14 -7.08
N ASP A 39 6.80 -6.96 -6.41
CA ASP A 39 7.00 -7.34 -5.02
C ASP A 39 6.51 -6.24 -4.05
N VAL A 40 6.57 -6.50 -2.74
CA VAL A 40 6.11 -5.53 -1.71
C VAL A 40 6.84 -4.19 -1.81
N PRO A 41 8.20 -4.13 -1.84
CA PRO A 41 8.91 -2.86 -2.04
C PRO A 41 8.51 -2.15 -3.34
N GLY A 42 8.27 -2.91 -4.40
CA GLY A 42 7.87 -2.35 -5.68
C GLY A 42 6.46 -1.78 -5.69
N CYS A 43 5.50 -2.46 -5.07
CA CYS A 43 4.15 -1.94 -4.92
C CYS A 43 4.16 -0.61 -4.14
N ILE A 44 4.95 -0.52 -3.07
CA ILE A 44 5.11 0.70 -2.28
C ILE A 44 5.65 1.85 -3.15
N ALA A 45 6.73 1.59 -3.90
CA ALA A 45 7.35 2.58 -4.77
C ALA A 45 6.40 3.02 -5.90
N VAL A 46 5.63 2.09 -6.48
CA VAL A 46 4.65 2.37 -7.53
C VAL A 46 3.53 3.29 -7.02
N LEU A 47 2.96 3.03 -5.83
CA LEU A 47 1.88 3.85 -5.28
C LEU A 47 2.34 5.28 -4.94
N ASP A 48 3.55 5.42 -4.39
CA ASP A 48 4.17 6.72 -4.11
C ASP A 48 4.50 7.48 -5.41
N ALA A 49 5.17 6.82 -6.36
CA ALA A 49 5.57 7.43 -7.63
C ALA A 49 4.38 7.77 -8.54
N ALA A 50 3.29 6.99 -8.49
CA ALA A 50 2.05 7.29 -9.20
C ALA A 50 1.24 8.42 -8.55
N GLY A 51 1.68 8.94 -7.40
CA GLY A 51 0.99 10.00 -6.66
C GLY A 51 -0.35 9.57 -6.09
N VAL A 52 -0.53 8.26 -5.84
CA VAL A 52 -1.77 7.71 -5.28
C VAL A 52 -1.86 8.05 -3.79
N MET A 53 -0.75 7.91 -3.07
CA MET A 53 -0.63 8.20 -1.65
C MET A 53 0.84 8.43 -1.30
N SER A 54 1.14 8.95 -0.11
CA SER A 54 2.51 9.12 0.35
C SER A 54 3.22 7.78 0.56
N LEU A 55 4.55 7.78 0.49
CA LEU A 55 5.38 6.61 0.81
C LEU A 55 5.03 5.94 2.15
N SER A 56 4.67 6.74 3.17
CA SER A 56 4.28 6.21 4.48
C SER A 56 2.94 5.48 4.43
N GLU A 57 1.95 6.05 3.77
CA GLU A 57 0.64 5.42 3.56
C GLU A 57 0.77 4.17 2.69
N ALA A 58 1.57 4.23 1.63
CA ALA A 58 1.83 3.10 0.73
C ALA A 58 2.43 1.90 1.48
N LYS A 59 3.39 2.15 2.39
CA LYS A 59 3.94 1.12 3.27
C LYS A 59 2.85 0.43 4.08
N VAL A 60 2.00 1.20 4.75
CA VAL A 60 0.92 0.64 5.57
C VAL A 60 -0.08 -0.12 4.69
N ALA A 61 -0.56 0.49 3.60
CA ALA A 61 -1.50 -0.15 2.69
C ALA A 61 -1.00 -1.51 2.16
N VAL A 62 0.21 -1.55 1.61
CA VAL A 62 0.75 -2.78 1.00
C VAL A 62 1.01 -3.86 2.04
N VAL A 63 1.65 -3.50 3.16
CA VAL A 63 2.03 -4.44 4.24
C VAL A 63 0.82 -5.04 4.93
N PHE A 64 -0.28 -4.29 5.03
CA PHE A 64 -1.51 -4.71 5.70
C PHE A 64 -2.56 -5.31 4.76
N SER A 65 -2.31 -5.23 3.45
CA SER A 65 -3.22 -5.78 2.45
C SER A 65 -3.49 -7.27 2.64
N GLU A 66 -4.68 -7.68 2.22
CA GLU A 66 -5.02 -9.09 2.08
C GLU A 66 -4.17 -9.74 0.98
N THR A 67 -3.78 -8.95 -0.02
CA THR A 67 -2.91 -9.35 -1.13
C THR A 67 -1.57 -9.93 -0.67
N TRP A 68 -0.95 -9.43 0.41
CA TRP A 68 0.37 -9.88 0.89
C TRP A 68 0.34 -10.54 2.28
N LYS A 69 -0.84 -11.01 2.72
CA LYS A 69 -1.00 -11.63 4.05
C LYS A 69 -0.25 -12.96 4.20
N ASP A 70 0.03 -13.63 3.10
CA ASP A 70 0.65 -14.95 3.03
C ASP A 70 2.18 -14.91 3.13
N GLU A 71 2.81 -13.81 2.70
CA GLU A 71 4.27 -13.74 2.64
C GLU A 71 4.95 -13.42 3.97
N LEU A 72 4.21 -13.02 5.02
CA LEU A 72 4.84 -12.43 6.20
C LEU A 72 4.31 -12.99 7.54
N PRO A 73 4.91 -14.08 8.06
CA PRO A 73 4.81 -14.47 9.47
C PRO A 73 5.35 -13.39 10.43
N GLN A 74 6.36 -12.62 10.00
CA GLN A 74 6.96 -11.52 10.76
C GLN A 74 6.07 -10.27 10.81
N ASN A 75 5.11 -10.13 9.89
CA ASN A 75 4.17 -9.01 9.91
C ASN A 75 3.12 -9.12 10.99
N ARG A 76 2.81 -10.28 11.59
CA ARG A 76 1.78 -10.29 12.65
C ARG A 76 2.13 -9.37 13.82
N ALA A 77 3.41 -9.32 14.20
CA ALA A 77 3.87 -8.46 15.28
C ALA A 77 3.83 -6.98 14.89
N PHE A 78 4.27 -6.66 13.66
CA PHE A 78 4.22 -5.29 13.13
C PHE A 78 2.76 -4.83 12.88
N ARG A 79 1.90 -5.74 12.42
CA ARG A 79 0.47 -5.52 12.21
C ARG A 79 -0.27 -5.23 13.50
N ARG A 80 0.04 -5.97 14.57
CA ARG A 80 -0.47 -5.67 15.91
C ARG A 80 -0.01 -4.28 16.39
N HIS A 81 1.27 -3.96 16.19
CA HIS A 81 1.84 -2.72 16.72
C HIS A 81 1.33 -1.44 16.02
N ILE A 82 1.11 -1.48 14.70
CA ILE A 82 0.50 -0.36 13.97
C ILE A 82 -1.01 -0.28 14.24
N GLY A 83 -1.71 -1.41 14.40
CA GLY A 83 -3.10 -1.41 14.83
C GLY A 83 -3.29 -0.65 16.15
N GLU A 84 -2.43 -0.93 17.13
CA GLU A 84 -2.39 -0.19 18.41
C GLU A 84 -2.08 1.31 18.23
N LEU A 85 -1.20 1.69 17.28
CA LEU A 85 -0.89 3.09 16.98
C LEU A 85 -2.06 3.83 16.32
N LEU A 86 -2.76 3.19 15.38
CA LEU A 86 -3.90 3.77 14.66
C LEU A 86 -5.15 3.87 15.56
N GLU A 87 -5.38 2.88 16.42
CA GLU A 87 -6.45 2.95 17.43
C GLU A 87 -6.16 4.04 18.49
N GLY A 88 -4.89 4.28 18.81
CA GLY A 88 -4.45 5.31 19.76
C GLY A 88 -4.65 6.76 19.29
N GLU A 89 -4.73 7.02 17.99
CA GLU A 89 -5.00 8.36 17.45
C GLU A 89 -6.50 8.72 17.39
N THR A 90 -7.40 7.74 17.51
CA THR A 90 -8.86 7.98 17.52
C THR A 90 -9.44 8.36 18.89
N GLU A 91 -8.65 8.32 19.97
CA GLU A 91 -9.13 8.55 21.35
C GLU A 91 -8.61 9.87 21.96
N SER A 92 -8.41 10.92 21.15
CA SER A 92 -7.92 12.23 21.61
C SER A 92 -8.82 13.42 21.23
N ASP A 93 -10.12 13.22 21.10
CA ASP A 93 -11.07 14.33 20.86
C ASP A 93 -12.42 14.19 21.58
N ALA A 94 -12.43 13.51 22.74
CA ALA A 94 -13.55 13.59 23.69
C ALA A 94 -13.14 14.46 24.89
N ASP A 95 -13.22 15.77 24.69
CA ASP A 95 -13.12 16.79 25.74
C ASP A 95 -14.31 16.63 26.73
N PRO A 96 -14.08 16.32 28.02
CA PRO A 96 -15.14 16.31 29.02
C PRO A 96 -15.39 17.76 29.49
N THR A 97 -16.39 18.42 28.89
CA THR A 97 -16.96 19.66 29.45
C THR A 97 -17.89 19.36 30.62
#